data_AF-A0A418RF50-F1
#
_entry.id   AF-A0A418RF50-F1
#
_cell.length_a   1.000
_cell.length_b   1.000
_cell.length_c   1.000
_cell.angle_alpha   90.00
_cell.angle_beta   90.00
_cell.angle_gamma   90.00
#
_symmetry.space_group_name_H-M   'P 1'
#
loop_
_entity.id
_entity.type
_entity.pdbx_description
1 polymer ?
#
loop_
_entity_poly.entity_id
_entity_poly.type
_entity_poly.pdbx_seq_one_letter_code
_entity_poly.pdbx_strand_id
1 'polypeptide(L)'
;MLLFTNNEAQNSSSEKINLNEHTSKRLSDCAYRQQWISEAAYYKAKNRNFEPGFEVDDWHIAEQDFMQTMIARYLNVCSEDGGITLIGLQRLAKSLGLENADTIIHKDDLIHEIQIITNNDACFDNYLYKNCNRSDPCLWRAECKKLTAQYI
;
A
#
# COMPACT_ATOMS: atom_id res chain seq x y z
N MET A 1 -68.27 7.34 -35.53
CA MET A 1 -68.64 8.75 -35.31
C MET A 1 -69.09 8.88 -33.86
N LEU A 2 -68.62 9.94 -33.18
CA LEU A 2 -68.77 10.31 -31.77
C LEU A 2 -67.69 9.82 -30.79
N LEU A 3 -66.67 10.68 -30.78
CA LEU A 3 -65.74 11.05 -29.71
C LEU A 3 -66.41 11.23 -28.34
N PHE A 4 -65.67 10.85 -27.29
CA PHE A 4 -65.63 11.58 -26.02
C PHE A 4 -64.17 11.73 -25.57
N THR A 5 -63.92 12.85 -24.90
CA THR A 5 -62.67 13.60 -24.80
C THR A 5 -61.90 13.40 -23.49
N ASN A 6 -60.57 13.53 -23.60
CA ASN A 6 -59.50 13.92 -22.66
C ASN A 6 -59.84 14.40 -21.22
N ASN A 7 -58.97 14.02 -20.25
CA ASN A 7 -58.12 14.96 -19.50
C ASN A 7 -57.05 14.26 -18.61
N GLU A 8 -55.78 14.68 -18.80
CA GLU A 8 -54.70 15.04 -17.83
C GLU A 8 -54.54 14.22 -16.52
N ALA A 9 -53.37 13.88 -15.97
CA ALA A 9 -51.99 14.34 -16.11
C ALA A 9 -51.04 13.26 -15.51
N GLN A 10 -49.81 13.20 -16.03
CA GLN A 10 -48.54 12.99 -15.31
C GLN A 10 -48.49 11.98 -14.14
N ASN A 11 -47.76 10.87 -14.32
CA ASN A 11 -46.49 10.76 -13.58
C ASN A 11 -45.54 9.75 -14.24
N SER A 12 -44.42 10.30 -14.71
CA SER A 12 -43.24 9.57 -15.13
C SER A 12 -42.57 8.97 -13.88
N SER A 13 -42.46 7.65 -13.82
CA SER A 13 -41.42 7.00 -13.02
C SER A 13 -40.86 5.84 -13.83
N SER A 14 -40.06 6.23 -14.82
CA SER A 14 -38.98 5.37 -15.30
C SER A 14 -38.18 4.96 -14.07
N GLU A 15 -38.26 3.69 -13.69
CA GLU A 15 -37.39 3.04 -12.71
C GLU A 15 -35.94 3.27 -13.15
N LYS A 16 -35.33 4.33 -12.63
CA LYS A 16 -33.88 4.49 -12.63
C LYS A 16 -33.37 3.52 -11.58
N ILE A 17 -33.00 2.32 -12.04
CA ILE A 17 -32.19 1.38 -11.28
C ILE A 17 -31.00 2.17 -10.74
N ASN A 18 -30.98 2.36 -9.42
CA ASN A 18 -29.98 3.13 -8.71
C ASN A 18 -28.69 2.32 -8.68
N LEU A 19 -27.84 2.52 -9.68
CA LEU A 19 -26.56 1.83 -9.86
C LEU A 19 -25.47 2.27 -8.86
N ASN A 20 -25.84 2.80 -7.69
CA ASN A 20 -24.93 3.39 -6.70
C ASN A 20 -25.01 2.75 -5.31
N GLU A 21 -25.60 1.56 -5.16
CA GLU A 21 -25.60 0.82 -3.88
C GLU A 21 -24.44 -0.17 -3.71
N HIS A 22 -23.51 -0.25 -4.67
CA HIS A 22 -22.37 -1.18 -4.63
C HIS A 22 -20.99 -0.54 -4.40
N THR A 23 -20.91 0.76 -4.09
CA THR A 23 -19.69 1.34 -3.51
C THR A 23 -19.59 0.97 -2.03
N SER A 24 -19.26 -0.30 -1.78
CA SER A 24 -18.59 -0.72 -0.56
C SER A 24 -17.56 0.34 -0.18
N LYS A 25 -17.75 1.02 0.97
CA LYS A 25 -16.86 2.08 1.47
C LYS A 25 -15.41 1.59 1.48
N ARG A 26 -14.66 1.89 0.42
CA ARG A 26 -13.23 1.61 0.38
C ARG A 26 -12.55 2.54 1.38
N LEU A 27 -11.86 1.97 2.35
CA LEU A 27 -11.08 2.73 3.32
C LEU A 27 -9.97 3.53 2.60
N SER A 28 -9.61 4.67 3.18
CA SER A 28 -8.38 5.36 2.78
C SER A 28 -7.16 4.52 3.14
N ASP A 29 -6.03 4.73 2.47
CA ASP A 29 -4.80 3.96 2.73
C ASP A 29 -4.37 4.08 4.20
N CYS A 30 -4.49 5.26 4.80
CA CYS A 30 -4.20 5.48 6.22
C CYS A 30 -5.16 4.71 7.14
N ALA A 31 -6.47 4.75 6.87
CA ALA A 31 -7.45 4.02 7.68
C ALA A 31 -7.26 2.50 7.56
N TYR A 32 -6.94 2.02 6.36
CA TYR A 32 -6.65 0.61 6.11
C TYR A 32 -5.38 0.15 6.83
N ARG A 33 -4.27 0.91 6.72
CA ARG A 33 -3.02 0.66 7.45
C ARG A 33 -3.30 0.57 8.95
N GLN A 34 -4.02 1.55 9.49
CA GLN A 34 -4.30 1.61 10.92
C GLN A 34 -5.17 0.46 11.41
N GLN A 35 -6.19 0.07 10.65
CA GLN A 35 -7.03 -1.08 10.99
C GLN A 35 -6.23 -2.40 10.95
N TRP A 36 -5.41 -2.59 9.91
CA TRP A 36 -4.62 -3.81 9.77
C TRP A 36 -3.63 -3.97 10.94
N ILE A 37 -2.89 -2.90 11.26
CA ILE A 37 -1.89 -2.91 12.33
C ILE A 37 -2.55 -3.15 13.68
N SER A 38 -3.66 -2.49 13.98
CA SER A 38 -4.34 -2.67 15.27
C SER A 38 -4.92 -4.07 15.44
N GLU A 39 -5.48 -4.66 14.38
CA GLU A 39 -5.97 -6.03 14.40
C GLU A 39 -4.81 -7.04 14.58
N ALA A 40 -3.72 -6.87 13.84
CA ALA A 40 -2.54 -7.72 13.96
C ALA A 40 -1.91 -7.63 15.37
N ALA A 41 -1.77 -6.42 15.93
CA ALA A 41 -1.27 -6.21 17.29
C ALA A 41 -2.18 -6.86 18.33
N TYR A 42 -3.51 -6.73 18.17
CA TYR A 42 -4.49 -7.40 19.04
C TYR A 42 -4.31 -8.92 19.04
N TYR A 43 -4.16 -9.55 17.87
CA TYR A 43 -3.99 -10.99 17.79
C TYR A 43 -2.63 -11.46 18.33
N LYS A 44 -1.57 -10.66 18.17
CA LYS A 44 -0.28 -10.93 18.82
C LYS A 44 -0.44 -10.93 20.34
N ALA A 45 -1.04 -9.88 20.91
CA ALA A 45 -1.35 -9.80 22.34
C ALA A 45 -2.24 -10.97 22.79
N LYS A 46 -3.27 -11.33 22.02
CA LYS A 46 -4.15 -12.47 22.32
C LYS A 46 -3.39 -13.80 22.39
N ASN A 47 -2.46 -14.05 21.48
CA ASN A 47 -1.67 -15.29 21.44
C ASN A 47 -0.76 -15.46 22.66
N ARG A 48 -0.39 -14.35 23.31
CA ARG A 48 0.34 -14.30 24.58
C ARG A 48 -0.58 -14.06 25.79
N ASN A 49 -1.89 -14.33 25.65
CA ASN A 49 -2.91 -14.14 26.70
C ASN A 49 -2.97 -12.72 27.30
N PHE A 50 -2.68 -11.70 26.49
CA PHE A 50 -2.65 -10.29 26.89
C PHE A 50 -1.73 -10.02 28.08
N GLU A 51 -0.60 -10.72 28.16
CA GLU A 51 0.43 -10.42 29.18
C GLU A 51 0.91 -8.96 29.03
N PRO A 52 0.82 -8.14 30.10
CA PRO A 52 1.07 -6.70 30.06
C PRO A 52 2.55 -6.37 29.86
N GLY A 53 2.83 -5.16 29.34
CA GLY A 53 4.20 -4.66 29.12
C GLY A 53 4.78 -4.95 27.74
N PHE A 54 3.97 -5.51 26.83
CA PHE A 54 4.35 -5.85 25.45
C PHE A 54 3.50 -5.11 24.41
N GLU A 55 2.68 -4.15 24.84
CA GLU A 55 1.71 -3.46 23.98
C GLU A 55 2.42 -2.70 22.83
N VAL A 56 3.54 -2.07 23.15
CA VAL A 56 4.37 -1.33 22.17
C VAL A 56 5.08 -2.30 21.23
N ASP A 57 5.60 -3.41 21.75
CA ASP A 57 6.30 -4.41 20.94
C ASP A 57 5.34 -5.10 19.96
N ASP A 58 4.15 -5.50 20.44
CA ASP A 58 3.11 -6.11 19.59
C ASP A 58 2.69 -5.16 18.47
N TRP A 59 2.58 -3.87 18.77
CA TRP A 59 2.32 -2.84 17.76
C TRP A 59 3.47 -2.73 16.77
N HIS A 60 4.72 -2.57 17.23
CA HIS A 60 5.87 -2.42 16.33
C HIS A 60 6.08 -3.63 15.43
N ILE A 61 5.91 -4.85 15.96
CA ILE A 61 5.98 -6.07 15.14
C ILE A 61 4.85 -6.06 14.11
N ALA A 62 3.63 -5.66 14.49
CA ALA A 62 2.53 -5.54 13.54
C ALA A 62 2.80 -4.48 12.45
N GLU A 63 3.39 -3.33 12.79
CA GLU A 63 3.79 -2.34 11.79
C GLU A 63 4.82 -2.92 10.82
N GLN A 64 5.81 -3.64 11.32
CA GLN A 64 6.83 -4.27 10.50
C GLN A 64 6.23 -5.32 9.56
N ASP A 65 5.34 -6.18 10.06
CA ASP A 65 4.64 -7.20 9.27
C ASP A 65 3.79 -6.55 8.16
N PHE A 66 3.11 -5.45 8.46
CA PHE A 66 2.33 -4.69 7.47
C PHE A 66 3.23 -4.20 6.34
N MET A 67 4.34 -3.54 6.69
CA MET A 67 5.27 -2.97 5.72
C MET A 67 5.89 -4.04 4.83
N GLN A 68 6.34 -5.17 5.41
CA GLN A 68 6.87 -6.30 4.66
C GLN A 68 5.83 -6.90 3.70
N THR A 69 4.59 -7.06 4.16
CA THR A 69 3.50 -7.59 3.33
C THR A 69 3.19 -6.68 2.14
N MET A 70 3.14 -5.36 2.37
CA MET A 70 2.87 -4.38 1.32
C MET A 70 3.98 -4.34 0.27
N ILE A 71 5.25 -4.37 0.71
CA ILE A 71 6.40 -4.43 -0.20
C ILE A 71 6.39 -5.73 -1.00
N ALA A 72 6.24 -6.88 -0.33
CA ALA A 72 6.25 -8.19 -0.98
C ALA A 72 5.13 -8.29 -2.04
N ARG A 73 3.93 -7.83 -1.70
CA ARG A 73 2.79 -7.79 -2.64
C ARG A 73 3.10 -6.90 -3.84
N TYR A 74 3.65 -5.71 -3.62
CA TYR A 74 4.01 -4.80 -4.71
C TYR A 74 5.05 -5.41 -5.64
N LEU A 75 6.12 -5.97 -5.09
CA LEU A 75 7.18 -6.60 -5.87
C LEU A 75 6.67 -7.80 -6.66
N ASN A 76 5.75 -8.60 -6.10
CA ASN A 76 5.13 -9.71 -6.80
C ASN A 76 4.36 -9.22 -8.04
N VAL A 77 3.48 -8.23 -7.86
CA VAL A 77 2.72 -7.62 -8.97
C VAL A 77 3.66 -7.04 -10.04
N CYS A 78 4.71 -6.33 -9.63
CA CYS A 78 5.68 -5.79 -10.57
C CYS A 78 6.45 -6.87 -11.34
N SER A 79 6.66 -8.05 -10.77
CA SER A 79 7.32 -9.15 -11.47
C SER A 79 6.44 -9.76 -12.58
N GLU A 80 5.11 -9.69 -12.42
CA GLU A 80 4.12 -10.23 -13.35
C GLU A 80 3.74 -9.19 -14.45
N ASP A 81 3.55 -7.93 -14.08
CA ASP A 81 2.89 -6.91 -14.93
C ASP A 81 3.84 -5.88 -15.60
N GLY A 82 5.14 -6.19 -15.73
CA GLY A 82 6.07 -5.37 -16.54
C GLY A 82 6.97 -4.39 -15.77
N GLY A 83 7.22 -4.65 -14.49
CA GLY A 83 8.27 -4.02 -13.71
C GLY A 83 7.83 -2.83 -12.85
N ILE A 84 8.80 -2.24 -12.15
CA ILE A 84 8.58 -1.15 -11.21
C ILE A 84 8.34 0.18 -11.94
N THR A 85 7.23 0.83 -11.59
CA THR A 85 6.86 2.16 -12.11
C THR A 85 6.99 3.21 -11.02
N LEU A 86 7.27 4.46 -11.42
CA LEU A 86 7.38 5.59 -10.49
C LEU A 86 6.07 5.78 -9.71
N ILE A 87 4.93 5.83 -10.42
CA ILE A 87 3.60 5.95 -9.81
C ILE A 87 3.32 4.79 -8.85
N GLY A 88 3.73 3.57 -9.19
CA GLY A 88 3.60 2.41 -8.32
C GLY A 88 4.36 2.57 -7.01
N LEU A 89 5.62 3.02 -7.08
CA LEU A 89 6.44 3.31 -5.90
C LEU A 89 5.84 4.42 -5.04
N GLN A 90 5.36 5.51 -5.66
CA GLN A 90 4.71 6.60 -4.94
C GLN A 90 3.46 6.12 -4.19
N ARG A 91 2.65 5.26 -4.81
CA ARG A 91 1.47 4.65 -4.16
C ARG A 91 1.87 3.72 -3.02
N LEU A 92 2.89 2.88 -3.21
CA LEU A 92 3.42 2.03 -2.17
C LEU A 92 3.90 2.87 -0.98
N ALA A 93 4.77 3.86 -1.24
CA ALA A 93 5.30 4.77 -0.22
C ALA A 93 4.18 5.46 0.59
N LYS A 94 3.13 5.98 -0.08
CA LYS A 94 1.95 6.54 0.60
C LYS A 94 1.25 5.52 1.50
N SER A 95 1.08 4.29 1.02
CA SER A 95 0.44 3.23 1.81
C SER A 95 1.27 2.82 3.05
N LEU A 96 2.59 3.01 3.01
CA LEU A 96 3.49 2.76 4.13
C LEU A 96 3.52 3.92 5.14
N GLY A 97 2.99 5.09 4.76
CA GLY A 97 2.95 6.29 5.61
C GLY A 97 3.97 7.36 5.22
N LEU A 98 4.64 7.24 4.07
CA LEU A 98 5.52 8.31 3.57
C LEU A 98 4.67 9.49 3.06
N GLU A 99 4.73 10.59 3.80
CA GLU A 99 4.10 11.84 3.38
C GLU A 99 4.81 12.42 2.16
N ASN A 100 4.07 13.11 1.30
CA ASN A 100 4.60 13.78 0.10
C ASN A 100 5.34 12.85 -0.87
N ALA A 101 5.10 11.53 -0.86
CA ALA A 101 5.79 10.62 -1.79
C ALA A 101 5.60 11.00 -3.28
N ASP A 102 4.54 11.72 -3.63
CA ASP A 102 4.29 12.25 -4.98
C ASP A 102 5.25 13.35 -5.41
N THR A 103 5.97 13.99 -4.49
CA THR A 103 6.99 15.01 -4.82
C THR A 103 8.32 14.37 -5.24
N ILE A 104 8.53 13.09 -4.92
CA ILE A 104 9.75 12.35 -5.27
C ILE A 104 9.60 11.82 -6.71
N ILE A 105 10.46 12.31 -7.60
CA ILE A 105 10.39 12.04 -9.05
C ILE A 105 11.33 10.93 -9.52
N HIS A 106 12.28 10.54 -8.67
CA HIS A 106 13.28 9.52 -8.96
C HIS A 106 12.92 8.20 -8.26
N LYS A 107 13.07 7.08 -8.97
CA LYS A 107 12.66 5.76 -8.46
C LYS A 107 13.58 5.28 -7.35
N ASP A 108 14.87 5.53 -7.50
CA ASP A 108 15.93 5.26 -6.54
C ASP A 108 15.70 6.01 -5.23
N ASP A 109 15.37 7.31 -5.29
CA ASP A 109 15.00 8.09 -4.10
C ASP A 109 13.79 7.48 -3.38
N LEU A 110 12.73 7.12 -4.11
CA LEU A 110 11.56 6.45 -3.51
C LEU A 110 11.91 5.10 -2.87
N ILE A 111 12.73 4.28 -3.53
CA ILE A 111 13.16 2.99 -2.99
C ILE A 111 13.99 3.22 -1.72
N HIS A 112 14.86 4.22 -1.70
CA HIS A 112 15.67 4.58 -0.54
C HIS A 112 14.78 5.02 0.64
N GLU A 113 13.84 5.94 0.41
CA GLU A 113 12.88 6.36 1.44
C GLU A 113 12.05 5.19 1.97
N ILE A 114 11.59 4.29 1.09
CA ILE A 114 10.89 3.07 1.50
C ILE A 114 11.80 2.17 2.35
N GLN A 115 13.09 2.05 2.03
CA GLN A 115 14.04 1.28 2.84
C GLN A 115 14.22 1.87 4.24
N ILE A 116 14.39 3.19 4.34
CA ILE A 116 14.53 3.92 5.61
C ILE A 116 13.32 3.65 6.51
N ILE A 117 12.09 3.90 6.02
CA ILE A 117 10.88 3.76 6.84
C ILE A 117 10.59 2.31 7.24
N THR A 118 11.09 1.34 6.49
CA THR A 118 10.90 -0.09 6.79
C THR A 118 11.97 -0.66 7.71
N ASN A 119 12.86 0.19 8.23
CA ASN A 119 14.02 -0.20 9.03
C ASN A 119 14.86 -1.28 8.34
N ASN A 120 14.87 -1.23 7.00
CA ASN A 120 15.78 -2.02 6.19
C ASN A 120 17.03 -1.18 5.97
N ASP A 121 18.21 -1.77 6.18
CA ASP A 121 19.46 -1.13 5.77
C ASP A 121 19.34 -0.72 4.31
N ALA A 122 19.44 0.58 4.06
CA ALA A 122 19.37 1.09 2.71
C ALA A 122 20.46 0.41 1.88
N CYS A 123 20.04 -0.27 0.82
CA CYS A 123 20.93 -1.05 -0.04
C CYS A 123 21.86 -0.09 -0.86
N PHE A 124 21.81 1.24 -0.59
CA PHE A 124 22.52 2.36 -1.22
C PHE A 124 23.40 3.18 -0.26
N ASP A 125 23.43 2.88 1.03
CA ASP A 125 23.99 3.82 2.04
C ASP A 125 25.51 3.86 2.13
N ASN A 126 26.19 3.48 1.04
CA ASN A 126 27.58 3.81 0.91
C ASN A 126 27.99 3.89 -0.55
N TYR A 127 28.37 5.09 -0.99
CA TYR A 127 29.12 5.32 -2.22
C TYR A 127 30.37 4.42 -2.35
N LEU A 128 30.82 3.79 -1.26
CA LEU A 128 31.94 2.85 -1.21
C LEU A 128 31.55 1.36 -1.26
N TYR A 129 30.29 1.00 -1.02
CA TYR A 129 29.85 -0.41 -1.03
C TYR A 129 28.89 -0.64 -2.19
N LYS A 130 29.45 -1.05 -3.33
CA LYS A 130 28.72 -1.45 -4.55
C LYS A 130 27.78 -2.66 -4.37
N ASN A 131 27.66 -3.22 -3.17
CA ASN A 131 27.03 -4.52 -2.96
C ASN A 131 26.03 -4.51 -1.79
N CYS A 132 24.78 -4.85 -2.09
CA CYS A 132 23.81 -5.37 -1.13
C CYS A 132 24.34 -6.71 -0.57
N ASN A 133 25.15 -6.61 0.49
CA ASN A 133 25.93 -7.73 1.05
C ASN A 133 25.39 -8.25 2.40
N ARG A 134 24.16 -7.86 2.81
CA ARG A 134 23.56 -8.42 4.03
C ARG A 134 23.01 -9.83 3.81
N SER A 135 23.16 -10.65 4.85
CA SER A 135 22.71 -12.03 4.98
C SER A 135 21.19 -12.18 5.07
N ASP A 136 20.48 -11.11 5.44
CA ASP A 136 19.01 -11.07 5.46
C ASP A 136 18.46 -10.68 4.08
N PRO A 137 17.27 -11.18 3.68
CA PRO A 137 16.73 -10.90 2.36
C PRO A 137 16.28 -9.43 2.24
N CYS A 138 17.16 -8.52 1.76
CA CYS A 138 16.76 -7.20 1.23
C CYS A 138 15.68 -7.48 0.16
N LEU A 139 14.40 -7.19 0.45
CA LEU A 139 13.29 -7.43 -0.48
C LEU A 139 13.52 -6.71 -1.82
N TRP A 140 14.28 -5.61 -1.79
CA TRP A 140 14.66 -4.79 -2.93
C TRP A 140 15.89 -5.28 -3.70
N ARG A 141 16.49 -6.43 -3.34
CA ARG A 141 17.79 -6.88 -3.88
C ARG A 141 17.84 -6.92 -5.40
N ALA A 142 16.78 -7.38 -6.07
CA ALA A 142 16.72 -7.44 -7.52
C ALA A 142 16.80 -6.03 -8.16
N GLU A 143 16.16 -5.06 -7.53
CA GLU A 143 16.05 -3.69 -8.02
C GLU A 143 17.30 -2.87 -7.72
N CYS A 144 17.86 -3.04 -6.51
CA CYS A 144 19.15 -2.47 -6.17
C CYS A 144 20.26 -2.96 -7.12
N LYS A 145 20.21 -4.23 -7.57
CA LYS A 145 21.14 -4.77 -8.58
C LYS A 145 20.96 -4.12 -9.96
N LYS A 146 19.73 -3.85 -10.39
CA LYS A 146 19.46 -3.17 -11.68
C LYS A 146 19.97 -1.73 -11.65
N LEU A 147 19.75 -1.03 -10.53
CA LEU A 147 20.18 0.35 -10.37
C LEU A 147 21.71 0.46 -10.33
N THR A 148 22.40 -0.40 -9.58
CA THR A 148 23.87 -0.42 -9.56
C THR A 148 24.50 -0.72 -10.92
N ALA A 149 23.85 -1.54 -11.76
CA ALA A 149 24.33 -1.85 -13.11
C ALA A 149 24.25 -0.66 -14.09
N GLN A 150 23.45 0.38 -13.80
CA GLN A 150 23.34 1.58 -14.65
C GLN A 150 24.48 2.58 -14.42
N TYR A 151 25.24 2.44 -13.32
CA TYR A 151 26.36 3.32 -12.96
C TYR A 151 27.75 2.66 -13.19
N ILE A 152 27.82 1.60 -14.01
CA ILE A 152 29.05 0.92 -14.45
C ILE A 152 29.19 1.11 -15.95
#